data_AF-A0A534QX44-F1
#
_entry.id   AF-A0A534QX44-F1
#
_cell.length_a   1.000
_cell.length_b   1.000
_cell.length_c   1.000
_cell.angle_alpha   90.00
_cell.angle_beta   90.00
_cell.angle_gamma   90.00
#
_symmetry.space_group_name_H-M   'P 1'
#
loop_
_entity.id
_entity.type
_entity.pdbx_description
1 polymer ?
#
loop_
_entity_poly.entity_id
_entity_poly.type
_entity_poly.pdbx_seq_one_letter_code
_entity_poly.pdbx_strand_id
1 'polypeptide(L)'
;MRAFRPATVRPHERLMVFYNDEHALTLGVSKVLVKTSSGTTMMTFPFTVLPSSPAGTTNPDVGATDLDGDNAGTDRNMCTGFPDLCDRPLFPALFITDITDEPSSKAGDWQSGIIDPQSGAAAPEAIPVPPDAVFGTWKGAVRTLDKTKNPPSVTVTPDRDPAKNNYNLDGGDTAPTGLTNQGYGAEIVWDVDALLADGLIQEGRVYRVQFMVHDGDQNKVGGDTGEGCATVFVK
;
A
#
# COMPACT_ATOMS: atom_id res chain seq x y z
N MET A 1 -8.01 -5.83 -4.44
CA MET A 1 -8.83 -4.58 -4.50
C MET A 1 -10.13 -4.86 -5.24
N ARG A 2 -11.28 -4.40 -4.75
CA ARG A 2 -12.59 -4.70 -5.35
C ARG A 2 -13.41 -3.48 -5.76
N ALA A 3 -13.24 -2.33 -5.10
CA ALA A 3 -13.88 -1.08 -5.50
C ALA A 3 -13.11 0.16 -5.02
N PHE A 4 -13.33 1.28 -5.69
CA PHE A 4 -12.83 2.62 -5.35
C PHE A 4 -13.98 3.64 -5.43
N ARG A 5 -14.02 4.60 -4.49
CA ARG A 5 -14.91 5.79 -4.55
C ARG A 5 -14.30 6.98 -3.80
N PRO A 6 -14.65 8.24 -4.17
CA PRO A 6 -15.37 8.68 -5.36
C PRO A 6 -14.43 9.19 -6.47
N ALA A 7 -14.91 9.24 -7.72
CA ALA A 7 -14.15 9.80 -8.86
C ALA A 7 -14.08 11.34 -8.88
N THR A 8 -14.84 12.03 -8.04
CA THR A 8 -14.78 13.47 -7.83
C THR A 8 -14.79 13.71 -6.34
N VAL A 9 -13.85 14.51 -5.85
CA VAL A 9 -13.70 14.84 -4.43
C VAL A 9 -13.73 16.34 -4.19
N ARG A 10 -14.11 16.72 -2.97
CA ARG A 10 -14.04 18.07 -2.42
C ARG A 10 -13.34 18.05 -1.05
N PRO A 11 -12.94 19.21 -0.51
CA PRO A 11 -12.58 19.33 0.89
C PRO A 11 -13.63 18.64 1.80
N HIS A 12 -13.15 18.00 2.87
CA HIS A 12 -13.92 17.17 3.80
C HIS A 12 -14.47 15.83 3.26
N GLU A 13 -14.09 15.42 2.05
CA GLU A 13 -14.41 14.09 1.51
C GLU A 13 -13.22 13.11 1.65
N ARG A 14 -13.45 11.86 1.27
CA ARG A 14 -12.52 10.74 1.46
C ARG A 14 -12.33 9.97 0.17
N LEU A 15 -11.09 9.58 -0.14
CA LEU A 15 -10.79 8.55 -1.11
C LEU A 15 -10.79 7.20 -0.40
N MET A 16 -11.61 6.26 -0.89
CA MET A 16 -11.83 4.97 -0.23
C MET A 16 -11.58 3.81 -1.18
N VAL A 17 -10.88 2.80 -0.68
CA VAL A 17 -10.70 1.50 -1.33
C VAL A 17 -11.35 0.42 -0.48
N PHE A 18 -12.18 -0.40 -1.12
CA PHE A 18 -12.74 -1.59 -0.50
C PHE A 18 -11.94 -2.82 -0.94
N TYR A 19 -11.28 -3.42 0.04
CA TYR A 19 -10.53 -4.66 -0.05
C TYR A 19 -11.42 -5.85 0.32
N ASN A 20 -11.31 -6.95 -0.42
CA ASN A 20 -11.84 -8.25 -0.02
C ASN A 20 -11.10 -9.38 -0.70
N ASP A 21 -10.86 -10.41 0.09
CA ASP A 21 -10.04 -11.54 -0.33
C ASP A 21 -10.25 -12.79 0.54
N GLU A 22 -9.57 -13.88 0.17
CA GLU A 22 -9.49 -15.11 0.96
C GLU A 22 -8.63 -14.96 2.23
N HIS A 23 -7.85 -13.88 2.33
CA HIS A 23 -6.97 -13.54 3.45
C HIS A 23 -7.22 -12.11 3.95
N ALA A 24 -6.79 -11.78 5.17
CA ALA A 24 -6.92 -10.42 5.70
C ALA A 24 -5.94 -9.45 5.02
N LEU A 25 -6.29 -8.17 5.00
CA LEU A 25 -5.41 -7.11 4.51
C LEU A 25 -4.08 -7.15 5.26
N THR A 26 -2.96 -7.14 4.54
CA THR A 26 -1.66 -6.83 5.14
C THR A 26 -1.58 -5.32 5.32
N LEU A 27 -1.58 -4.86 6.57
CA LEU A 27 -1.46 -3.43 6.90
C LEU A 27 -0.02 -2.94 6.69
N GLY A 28 0.96 -3.84 6.73
CA GLY A 28 2.35 -3.58 6.39
C GLY A 28 3.34 -4.42 7.20
N VAL A 29 4.62 -4.01 7.16
CA VAL A 29 5.74 -4.76 7.72
C VAL A 29 6.11 -4.22 9.10
N SER A 30 5.71 -4.92 10.16
CA SER A 30 6.03 -4.52 11.54
C SER A 30 7.49 -4.80 11.90
N LYS A 31 8.14 -5.75 11.21
CA LYS A 31 9.53 -6.16 11.48
C LYS A 31 10.28 -6.51 10.20
N VAL A 32 11.54 -6.09 10.15
CA VAL A 32 12.49 -6.49 9.11
C VAL A 32 13.64 -7.27 9.73
N LEU A 33 13.92 -8.46 9.20
CA LEU A 33 15.04 -9.31 9.54
C LEU A 33 16.08 -9.22 8.41
N VAL A 34 17.30 -8.80 8.72
CA VAL A 34 18.40 -8.79 7.75
C VAL A 34 19.39 -9.88 8.13
N LYS A 35 19.49 -10.91 7.29
CA LYS A 35 20.37 -12.05 7.49
C LYS A 35 21.61 -11.93 6.61
N THR A 36 22.78 -11.98 7.23
CA THR A 36 24.10 -11.97 6.58
C THR A 36 24.88 -13.22 7.00
N SER A 37 26.10 -13.39 6.47
CA SER A 37 26.98 -14.47 6.89
C SER A 37 27.44 -14.34 8.35
N SER A 38 27.36 -13.14 8.94
CA SER A 38 27.76 -12.88 10.33
C SER A 38 26.61 -13.01 11.34
N GLY A 39 25.36 -13.12 10.90
CA GLY A 39 24.20 -13.28 11.79
C GLY A 39 22.92 -12.72 11.21
N THR A 40 21.92 -12.50 12.07
CA THR A 40 20.64 -11.87 11.70
C THR A 40 20.36 -10.71 12.62
N THR A 41 20.11 -9.53 12.06
CA THR A 41 19.61 -8.37 12.78
C THR A 41 18.11 -8.24 12.61
N MET A 42 17.45 -7.62 13.58
CA MET A 42 16.01 -7.37 13.55
C MET A 42 15.76 -5.88 13.81
N MET A 43 14.97 -5.25 12.95
CA MET A 43 14.41 -3.93 13.14
C MET A 43 12.90 -4.04 13.34
N THR A 44 12.36 -3.26 14.28
CA THR A 44 10.92 -3.19 14.56
C THR A 44 10.44 -1.79 14.26
N PHE A 45 9.27 -1.69 13.62
CA PHE A 45 8.64 -0.44 13.21
C PHE A 45 7.34 -0.24 14.01
N PRO A 46 6.91 1.01 14.25
CA PRO A 46 5.57 1.29 14.75
C PRO A 46 4.53 0.58 13.88
N PHE A 47 3.56 -0.08 14.50
CA PHE A 47 2.55 -0.84 13.78
C PHE A 47 1.25 -0.93 14.58
N THR A 48 0.13 -0.61 13.94
CA THR A 48 -1.20 -0.72 14.56
C THR A 48 -1.72 -2.15 14.48
N VAL A 49 -1.56 -2.88 15.58
CA VAL A 49 -2.11 -4.24 15.74
C VAL A 49 -3.63 -4.18 15.78
N LEU A 50 -4.29 -5.10 15.07
CA LEU A 50 -5.74 -5.27 15.11
C LEU A 50 -6.20 -5.59 16.55
N PRO A 51 -6.96 -4.71 17.23
CA PRO A 51 -7.33 -4.89 18.64
C PRO A 51 -8.45 -5.93 18.83
N SER A 52 -9.33 -6.05 17.83
CA SER A 52 -10.44 -7.01 17.74
C SER A 52 -10.77 -7.26 16.28
N SER A 53 -11.44 -8.37 15.96
CA SER A 53 -11.88 -8.65 14.59
C SER A 53 -13.41 -8.57 14.49
N PRO A 54 -13.98 -7.64 13.69
CA PRO A 54 -13.32 -6.48 13.06
C PRO A 54 -12.96 -5.35 14.05
N ALA A 55 -12.22 -4.35 13.57
CA ALA A 55 -11.97 -3.07 14.25
C ALA A 55 -11.88 -1.90 13.26
N GLY A 56 -11.95 -0.67 13.75
CA GLY A 56 -11.60 0.55 13.02
C GLY A 56 -10.48 1.33 13.71
N THR A 57 -9.58 1.92 12.93
CA THR A 57 -8.53 2.81 13.44
C THR A 57 -8.30 3.97 12.49
N THR A 58 -8.06 5.15 13.06
CA THR A 58 -7.55 6.33 12.33
C THR A 58 -6.04 6.45 12.58
N ASN A 59 -5.34 7.06 11.64
CA ASN A 59 -3.89 7.24 11.60
C ASN A 59 -3.11 5.96 11.96
N PRO A 60 -3.34 4.83 11.25
CA PRO A 60 -2.64 3.60 11.54
C PRO A 60 -1.13 3.75 11.30
N ASP A 61 -0.33 3.25 12.25
CA ASP A 61 1.07 2.95 11.99
C ASP A 61 1.15 1.72 11.08
N VAL A 62 1.75 1.86 9.90
CA VAL A 62 1.79 0.81 8.87
C VAL A 62 3.10 0.01 8.82
N GLY A 63 4.03 0.28 9.74
CA GLY A 63 5.34 -0.37 9.74
C GLY A 63 6.35 0.31 8.82
N ALA A 64 7.24 -0.47 8.20
CA ALA A 64 8.23 0.05 7.27
C ALA A 64 7.57 0.60 5.99
N THR A 65 7.86 1.86 5.66
CA THR A 65 7.32 2.55 4.47
C THR A 65 8.36 2.80 3.39
N ASP A 66 9.64 2.61 3.71
CA ASP A 66 10.71 2.70 2.71
C ASP A 66 10.45 1.67 1.62
N LEU A 67 10.54 2.10 0.37
CA LEU A 67 10.40 1.21 -0.77
C LEU A 67 11.71 0.49 -1.11
N ASP A 68 12.83 1.09 -0.70
CA ASP A 68 14.17 0.64 -1.05
C ASP A 68 15.05 0.32 0.15
N GLY A 69 16.07 -0.51 -0.10
CA GLY A 69 17.11 -0.82 0.86
C GLY A 69 16.79 -1.94 1.86
N ASP A 70 17.71 -2.13 2.81
CA ASP A 70 17.70 -3.30 3.70
C ASP A 70 16.43 -3.40 4.56
N ASN A 71 15.89 -2.24 4.93
CA ASN A 71 14.78 -2.07 5.85
C ASN A 71 13.45 -1.77 5.12
N ALA A 72 13.41 -1.89 3.79
CA ALA A 72 12.21 -1.65 3.00
C ALA A 72 11.01 -2.48 3.45
N GLY A 73 9.81 -1.92 3.32
CA GLY A 73 8.52 -2.54 3.61
C GLY A 73 7.89 -3.21 2.40
N THR A 74 8.70 -3.76 1.49
CA THR A 74 8.25 -4.19 0.16
C THR A 74 8.22 -5.70 -0.02
N ASP A 75 7.45 -6.14 -1.01
CA ASP A 75 7.40 -7.55 -1.39
C ASP A 75 8.59 -7.98 -2.26
N ARG A 76 8.43 -9.08 -3.02
CA ARG A 76 9.48 -9.67 -3.87
C ARG A 76 9.15 -9.53 -5.36
N ASN A 77 8.42 -8.50 -5.78
CA ASN A 77 8.08 -8.39 -7.19
C ASN A 77 9.34 -8.17 -8.04
N MET A 78 9.63 -9.16 -8.88
CA MET A 78 10.83 -9.24 -9.70
C MET A 78 10.56 -8.57 -11.04
N CYS A 79 10.56 -7.24 -11.10
CA CYS A 79 10.93 -6.62 -12.37
C CYS A 79 12.44 -6.69 -12.53
N THR A 80 12.89 -6.71 -13.78
CA THR A 80 14.32 -6.82 -14.09
C THR A 80 14.87 -5.46 -14.50
N GLY A 81 15.94 -5.01 -13.85
CA GLY A 81 16.68 -3.78 -14.19
C GLY A 81 17.07 -3.04 -12.93
N PHE A 82 18.28 -2.47 -12.87
CA PHE A 82 18.65 -1.53 -11.82
C PHE A 82 18.48 -0.11 -12.34
N PRO A 83 17.91 0.83 -11.55
CA PRO A 83 17.26 0.58 -10.26
C PRO A 83 15.99 -0.27 -10.42
N ASP A 84 15.77 -1.18 -9.48
CA ASP A 84 14.62 -2.09 -9.47
C ASP A 84 13.41 -1.31 -8.99
N LEU A 85 12.69 -0.68 -9.92
CA LEU A 85 11.54 0.19 -9.65
C LEU A 85 10.24 -0.59 -9.37
N CYS A 86 10.35 -1.86 -8.98
CA CYS A 86 9.21 -2.74 -8.77
C CYS A 86 9.05 -3.23 -7.34
N ASP A 87 9.69 -2.57 -6.40
CA ASP A 87 9.48 -2.75 -4.98
C ASP A 87 8.04 -2.30 -4.61
N ARG A 88 7.14 -3.27 -4.47
CA ARG A 88 5.73 -3.00 -4.13
C ARG A 88 5.56 -2.82 -2.63
N PRO A 89 5.04 -1.68 -2.13
CA PRO A 89 4.75 -1.53 -0.71
C PRO A 89 3.76 -2.59 -0.23
N LEU A 90 4.10 -3.29 0.86
CA LEU A 90 3.19 -4.23 1.51
C LEU A 90 2.09 -3.53 2.32
N PHE A 91 2.30 -2.27 2.68
CA PHE A 91 1.27 -1.45 3.30
C PHE A 91 0.30 -0.91 2.24
N PRO A 92 -0.97 -0.60 2.60
CA PRO A 92 -1.87 0.08 1.69
C PRO A 92 -1.29 1.43 1.26
N ALA A 93 -1.00 1.60 -0.03
CA ALA A 93 -0.34 2.79 -0.54
C ALA A 93 -1.18 3.49 -1.60
N LEU A 94 -1.19 4.83 -1.54
CA LEU A 94 -1.72 5.71 -2.56
C LEU A 94 -0.57 6.44 -3.26
N PHE A 95 -0.53 6.32 -4.59
CA PHE A 95 0.36 7.07 -5.46
C PHE A 95 -0.47 8.06 -6.29
N ILE A 96 0.07 9.25 -6.53
CA ILE A 96 -0.68 10.38 -7.11
C ILE A 96 0.12 10.99 -8.25
N THR A 97 -0.47 11.00 -9.44
CA THR A 97 0.06 11.69 -10.63
C THR A 97 -0.89 12.82 -11.00
N ASP A 98 -0.39 14.06 -11.01
CA ASP A 98 -1.11 15.19 -11.62
C ASP A 98 -1.12 15.03 -13.15
N ILE A 99 -2.32 14.95 -13.71
CA ILE A 99 -2.56 14.76 -15.14
C ILE A 99 -3.36 15.92 -15.74
N THR A 100 -3.46 17.05 -15.02
CA THR A 100 -4.27 18.21 -15.41
C THR A 100 -3.86 18.74 -16.78
N ASP A 101 -2.56 19.01 -16.95
CA ASP A 101 -2.01 19.62 -18.16
C ASP A 101 -1.40 18.59 -19.11
N GLU A 102 -1.04 17.41 -18.59
CA GLU A 102 -0.41 16.32 -19.36
C GLU A 102 -1.08 14.97 -19.02
N PRO A 103 -2.16 14.60 -19.72
CA PRO A 103 -2.91 13.38 -19.45
C PRO A 103 -2.10 12.08 -19.56
N SER A 104 -1.00 12.10 -20.33
CA SER A 104 -0.12 10.94 -20.50
C SER A 104 1.03 10.87 -19.48
N SER A 105 1.17 11.89 -18.62
CA SER A 105 2.16 11.93 -17.54
C SER A 105 2.09 10.66 -16.71
N LYS A 106 3.24 10.13 -16.29
CA LYS A 106 3.36 9.00 -15.37
C LYS A 106 4.25 9.30 -14.17
N ALA A 107 4.50 10.59 -13.92
CA ALA A 107 5.53 11.04 -12.99
C ALA A 107 5.31 10.57 -11.54
N GLY A 108 4.07 10.26 -11.16
CA GLY A 108 3.72 9.75 -9.84
C GLY A 108 3.19 8.30 -9.85
N ASP A 109 3.27 7.59 -10.98
CA ASP A 109 2.86 6.19 -11.02
C ASP A 109 3.98 5.33 -10.43
N TRP A 110 3.62 4.38 -9.58
CA TRP A 110 4.56 3.46 -8.96
C TRP A 110 5.47 2.78 -10.00
N GLN A 111 4.91 2.24 -11.11
CA GLN A 111 5.71 1.53 -12.12
C GLN A 111 6.73 2.39 -12.87
N SER A 112 6.52 3.71 -12.91
CA SER A 112 7.31 4.55 -13.82
C SER A 112 8.64 4.95 -13.21
N GLY A 113 8.78 4.84 -11.88
CA GLY A 113 9.82 5.54 -11.13
C GLY A 113 9.96 6.99 -11.57
N ILE A 114 10.99 7.67 -11.10
CA ILE A 114 11.46 8.88 -11.74
C ILE A 114 12.87 8.57 -12.20
N ILE A 115 13.17 8.54 -13.49
CA ILE A 115 14.58 8.59 -13.94
C ILE A 115 14.90 10.05 -14.18
N ASP A 116 15.81 10.61 -13.37
CA ASP A 116 16.42 11.93 -13.60
C ASP A 116 17.04 11.93 -15.01
N PRO A 117 16.54 12.76 -15.95
CA PRO A 117 17.00 12.73 -17.33
C PRO A 117 18.39 13.37 -17.53
N GLN A 118 18.93 14.08 -16.52
CA GLN A 118 20.28 14.66 -16.55
C GLN A 118 21.32 13.74 -15.92
N SER A 119 20.99 13.02 -14.85
CA SER A 119 21.92 12.15 -14.14
C SER A 119 21.74 10.65 -14.43
N GLY A 120 20.59 10.26 -14.99
CA GLY A 120 20.19 8.86 -15.14
C GLY A 120 19.89 8.18 -13.81
N ALA A 121 19.89 8.92 -12.70
CA ALA A 121 19.57 8.39 -11.37
C ALA A 121 18.06 8.17 -11.25
N ALA A 122 17.62 7.16 -10.50
CA ALA A 122 16.26 7.21 -10.02
C ALA A 122 16.14 8.44 -9.08
N ALA A 123 15.29 9.41 -9.41
CA ALA A 123 14.76 10.30 -8.39
C ALA A 123 13.90 9.45 -7.43
N PRO A 124 13.70 9.89 -6.17
CA PRO A 124 12.96 9.11 -5.20
C PRO A 124 11.64 8.70 -5.84
N GLU A 125 11.36 7.41 -5.80
CA GLU A 125 10.11 6.83 -6.28
C GLU A 125 8.93 7.68 -5.83
N ALA A 126 7.84 7.67 -6.59
CA ALA A 126 6.61 8.35 -6.18
C ALA A 126 6.34 8.02 -4.71
N ILE A 127 6.34 9.02 -3.83
CA ILE A 127 6.31 8.78 -2.39
C ILE A 127 4.95 8.17 -2.07
N PRO A 128 4.90 6.90 -1.62
CA PRO A 128 3.65 6.24 -1.30
C PRO A 128 3.01 6.93 -0.09
N VAL A 129 1.72 7.24 -0.19
CA VAL A 129 0.96 7.86 0.90
C VAL A 129 0.25 6.74 1.68
N PRO A 130 0.55 6.54 2.98
CA PRO A 130 -0.17 5.58 3.83
C PRO A 130 -1.60 6.07 4.11
N PRO A 131 -2.52 5.19 4.53
CA PRO A 131 -3.92 5.57 4.75
C PRO A 131 -4.10 6.36 6.05
N ASP A 132 -5.08 7.27 6.04
CA ASP A 132 -5.53 8.01 7.21
C ASP A 132 -6.49 7.20 8.10
N ALA A 133 -7.13 6.16 7.54
CA ALA A 133 -7.91 5.22 8.33
C ALA A 133 -8.02 3.83 7.68
N VAL A 134 -8.21 2.82 8.52
CA VAL A 134 -8.48 1.43 8.12
C VAL A 134 -9.58 0.84 8.99
N PHE A 135 -10.54 0.17 8.35
CA PHE A 135 -11.72 -0.42 8.97
C PHE A 135 -11.88 -1.87 8.50
N GLY A 136 -12.23 -2.80 9.39
CA GLY A 136 -12.41 -4.22 9.08
C GLY A 136 -11.33 -5.12 9.69
N THR A 137 -10.68 -5.95 8.85
CA THR A 137 -9.67 -6.91 9.32
C THR A 137 -8.35 -6.74 8.62
N TRP A 138 -7.28 -6.67 9.41
CA TRP A 138 -5.91 -6.62 8.91
C TRP A 138 -4.96 -7.46 9.78
N LYS A 139 -3.76 -7.68 9.25
CA LYS A 139 -2.64 -8.38 9.88
C LYS A 139 -1.33 -7.66 9.54
N GLY A 140 -0.30 -7.93 10.35
CA GLY A 140 1.07 -7.50 10.03
C GLY A 140 1.80 -8.53 9.20
N ALA A 141 3.03 -8.18 8.83
CA ALA A 141 3.99 -9.11 8.25
C ALA A 141 5.40 -8.88 8.81
N VAL A 142 6.22 -9.92 8.68
CA VAL A 142 7.66 -9.88 8.90
C VAL A 142 8.36 -10.07 7.56
N ARG A 143 9.21 -9.12 7.18
CA ARG A 143 10.05 -9.23 5.99
C ARG A 143 11.43 -9.72 6.36
N THR A 144 11.98 -10.67 5.61
CA THR A 144 13.33 -11.18 5.77
C THR A 144 14.12 -10.93 4.49
N LEU A 145 15.21 -10.17 4.60
CA LEU A 145 16.23 -10.02 3.55
C LEU A 145 17.41 -10.94 3.86
N ASP A 146 17.56 -12.01 3.07
CA ASP A 146 18.66 -12.96 3.18
C ASP A 146 19.79 -12.61 2.18
N LYS A 147 20.80 -11.91 2.68
CA LYS A 147 22.03 -11.54 1.96
C LYS A 147 23.06 -12.66 1.89
N THR A 148 22.77 -13.84 2.44
CA THR A 148 23.65 -15.02 2.28
C THR A 148 23.45 -15.70 0.93
N LYS A 149 22.43 -15.30 0.17
CA LYS A 149 22.13 -15.78 -1.19
C LYS A 149 22.60 -14.77 -2.23
N ASN A 150 22.85 -15.25 -3.45
CA ASN A 150 23.19 -14.42 -4.60
C ASN A 150 22.26 -14.75 -5.79
N PRO A 151 21.35 -13.86 -6.20
CA PRO A 151 21.07 -12.55 -5.58
C PRO A 151 20.48 -12.69 -4.15
N PRO A 152 20.53 -11.63 -3.32
CA PRO A 152 19.83 -11.60 -2.04
C PRO A 152 18.35 -12.00 -2.20
N SER A 153 17.80 -12.69 -1.21
CA SER A 153 16.42 -13.18 -1.27
C SER A 153 15.55 -12.46 -0.26
N VAL A 154 14.44 -11.90 -0.72
CA VAL A 154 13.38 -11.39 0.15
C VAL A 154 12.35 -12.49 0.43
N THR A 155 11.85 -12.56 1.65
CA THR A 155 10.73 -13.42 2.05
C THR A 155 9.82 -12.63 2.98
N VAL A 156 8.52 -12.62 2.69
CA VAL A 156 7.51 -11.97 3.53
C VAL A 156 6.73 -13.08 4.22
N THR A 157 6.63 -13.00 5.54
CA THR A 157 5.84 -13.93 6.36
C THR A 157 4.74 -13.14 7.05
N PRO A 158 3.49 -13.21 6.57
CA PRO A 158 2.37 -12.60 7.24
C PRO A 158 2.12 -13.22 8.60
N ASP A 159 1.53 -12.42 9.48
CA ASP A 159 0.89 -12.95 10.68
C ASP A 159 -0.31 -13.84 10.31
N ARG A 160 -0.83 -14.57 11.30
CA ARG A 160 -2.05 -15.37 11.08
C ARG A 160 -3.23 -14.46 10.78
N ASP A 161 -4.10 -14.90 9.88
CA ASP A 161 -5.35 -14.19 9.65
C ASP A 161 -6.17 -14.12 10.94
N PRO A 162 -6.81 -12.98 11.22
CA PRO A 162 -7.85 -12.89 12.24
C PRO A 162 -9.08 -13.72 11.86
N ALA A 163 -10.13 -13.66 12.70
CA ALA A 163 -11.43 -14.20 12.33
C ALA A 163 -11.98 -13.44 11.10
N LYS A 164 -12.67 -14.16 10.19
CA LYS A 164 -13.38 -13.57 9.04
C LYS A 164 -14.43 -12.56 9.53
N ASN A 165 -14.47 -11.38 8.90
CA ASN A 165 -15.47 -10.35 9.20
C ASN A 165 -16.59 -10.24 8.17
N ASN A 166 -16.48 -10.91 7.01
CA ASN A 166 -17.52 -10.92 5.98
C ASN A 166 -18.00 -9.51 5.58
N TYR A 167 -17.06 -8.57 5.38
CA TYR A 167 -17.34 -7.14 5.14
C TYR A 167 -18.08 -6.39 6.27
N ASN A 168 -18.12 -6.93 7.49
CA ASN A 168 -18.38 -6.10 8.67
C ASN A 168 -17.14 -5.24 8.96
N LEU A 169 -17.26 -3.93 8.78
CA LEU A 169 -16.12 -3.00 8.81
C LEU A 169 -15.97 -2.23 10.14
N ASP A 170 -16.79 -2.50 11.16
CA ASP A 170 -16.70 -1.84 12.48
C ASP A 170 -16.54 -0.30 12.45
N GLY A 171 -17.61 0.38 12.02
CA GLY A 171 -17.63 1.84 11.91
C GLY A 171 -17.15 2.39 10.57
N GLY A 172 -16.59 1.55 9.70
CA GLY A 172 -16.37 1.87 8.28
C GLY A 172 -17.66 2.01 7.48
N ASP A 173 -17.53 2.52 6.26
CA ASP A 173 -18.61 2.71 5.30
C ASP A 173 -19.15 1.39 4.76
N THR A 174 -20.41 1.40 4.33
CA THR A 174 -21.00 0.22 3.70
C THR A 174 -20.31 -0.06 2.36
N ALA A 175 -19.71 -1.25 2.23
CA ALA A 175 -19.09 -1.68 0.99
C ALA A 175 -20.09 -1.62 -0.19
N PRO A 176 -19.65 -1.24 -1.41
CA PRO A 176 -20.51 -1.21 -2.59
C PRO A 176 -21.29 -2.51 -2.80
N THR A 177 -22.55 -2.39 -3.22
CA THR A 177 -23.39 -3.55 -3.53
C THR A 177 -22.82 -4.34 -4.71
N GLY A 178 -22.95 -5.67 -4.67
CA GLY A 178 -22.54 -6.55 -5.77
C GLY A 178 -21.09 -7.03 -5.71
N LEU A 179 -20.34 -6.66 -4.66
CA LEU A 179 -19.04 -7.24 -4.39
C LEU A 179 -19.19 -8.68 -3.87
N THR A 180 -18.45 -9.61 -4.45
CA THR A 180 -18.30 -10.96 -3.89
C THR A 180 -17.66 -10.86 -2.51
N ASN A 181 -18.13 -11.65 -1.56
CA ASN A 181 -17.52 -11.75 -0.23
C ASN A 181 -16.67 -13.03 -0.13
N GLN A 182 -15.35 -12.87 -0.12
CA GLN A 182 -14.35 -13.94 0.04
C GLN A 182 -14.02 -14.25 1.52
N GLY A 183 -14.59 -13.50 2.47
CA GLY A 183 -14.55 -13.74 3.91
C GLY A 183 -13.83 -12.65 4.71
N TYR A 184 -12.80 -12.04 4.14
CA TYR A 184 -12.05 -10.95 4.77
C TYR A 184 -12.29 -9.65 4.01
N GLY A 185 -12.61 -8.59 4.71
CA GLY A 185 -12.90 -7.28 4.11
C GLY A 185 -12.25 -6.16 4.89
N ALA A 186 -11.77 -5.15 4.17
CA ALA A 186 -11.32 -3.91 4.77
C ALA A 186 -11.74 -2.71 3.92
N GLU A 187 -11.96 -1.59 4.56
CA GLU A 187 -11.99 -0.27 3.94
C GLU A 187 -10.70 0.46 4.32
N ILE A 188 -10.12 1.13 3.33
CA ILE A 188 -8.88 1.88 3.46
C ILE A 188 -9.18 3.30 2.97
N VAL A 189 -8.78 4.30 3.74
CA VAL A 189 -9.24 5.67 3.59
C VAL A 189 -8.04 6.61 3.50
N TRP A 190 -8.12 7.57 2.59
CA TRP A 190 -7.30 8.78 2.58
C TRP A 190 -8.20 10.02 2.63
N ASP A 191 -7.90 10.94 3.54
CA ASP A 191 -8.66 12.16 3.77
C ASP A 191 -8.21 13.25 2.79
N VAL A 192 -9.16 13.83 2.04
CA VAL A 192 -8.85 14.84 1.02
C VAL A 192 -8.24 16.10 1.65
N ASP A 193 -8.65 16.44 2.87
CA ASP A 193 -8.10 17.58 3.62
C ASP A 193 -6.62 17.38 3.97
N ALA A 194 -6.21 16.15 4.32
CA ALA A 194 -4.81 15.84 4.60
C ALA A 194 -3.96 15.94 3.32
N LEU A 195 -4.46 15.36 2.22
CA LEU A 195 -3.78 15.44 0.92
C LEU A 195 -3.64 16.89 0.41
N LEU A 196 -4.65 17.74 0.65
CA LEU A 196 -4.58 19.17 0.34
C LEU A 196 -3.57 19.90 1.23
N ALA A 197 -3.58 19.63 2.54
CA ALA A 197 -2.68 20.27 3.50
C ALA A 197 -1.20 19.93 3.22
N ASP A 198 -0.92 18.71 2.78
CA ASP A 198 0.42 18.25 2.41
C ASP A 198 0.84 18.69 0.99
N GLY A 199 -0.06 19.35 0.25
CA GLY A 199 0.20 19.83 -1.12
C GLY A 199 0.29 18.72 -2.16
N LEU A 200 -0.17 17.51 -1.84
CA LEU A 200 -0.17 16.34 -2.72
C LEU A 200 -1.26 16.44 -3.80
N ILE A 201 -2.36 17.12 -3.48
CA ILE A 201 -3.41 17.50 -4.42
C ILE A 201 -3.80 18.96 -4.25
N GLN A 202 -4.50 19.53 -5.23
CA GLN A 202 -4.98 20.91 -5.23
C GLN A 202 -6.38 20.99 -5.86
N GLU A 203 -7.20 21.90 -5.36
CA GLU A 203 -8.53 22.18 -5.94
C GLU A 203 -8.41 22.66 -7.40
N GLY A 204 -9.37 22.25 -8.23
CA GLY A 204 -9.41 22.57 -9.66
C GLY A 204 -8.51 21.70 -10.55
N ARG A 205 -7.84 20.70 -9.97
CA ARG A 205 -6.92 19.79 -10.70
C ARG A 205 -7.47 18.37 -10.85
N VAL A 206 -6.86 17.64 -11.79
CA VAL A 206 -7.22 16.27 -12.13
C VAL A 206 -6.01 15.37 -11.90
N TYR A 207 -6.22 14.32 -11.12
CA TYR A 207 -5.19 13.38 -10.73
C TYR A 207 -5.52 11.98 -11.22
N ARG A 208 -4.50 11.23 -11.63
CA ARG A 208 -4.55 9.77 -11.59
C ARG A 208 -4.05 9.33 -10.22
N VAL A 209 -4.88 8.57 -9.53
CA VAL A 209 -4.51 7.90 -8.29
C VAL A 209 -4.31 6.43 -8.57
N GLN A 210 -3.27 5.84 -8.00
CA GLN A 210 -2.99 4.41 -8.06
C GLN A 210 -2.95 3.89 -6.62
N PHE A 211 -3.72 2.84 -6.37
CA PHE A 211 -3.79 2.17 -5.08
C PHE A 211 -3.05 0.85 -5.16
N MET A 212 -2.35 0.51 -4.07
CA MET A 212 -1.71 -0.78 -3.88
C MET A 212 -2.12 -1.36 -2.53
N VAL A 213 -2.58 -2.61 -2.54
CA VAL A 213 -2.99 -3.35 -1.34
C VAL A 213 -2.55 -4.80 -1.45
N HIS A 214 -2.25 -5.43 -0.31
CA HIS A 214 -1.78 -6.81 -0.23
C HIS A 214 -2.62 -7.66 0.72
N ASP A 215 -2.78 -8.95 0.41
CA ASP A 215 -3.29 -9.96 1.34
C ASP A 215 -2.17 -10.70 2.11
N GLY A 216 -0.93 -10.50 1.65
CA GLY A 216 0.31 -10.99 2.26
C GLY A 216 0.68 -12.43 1.88
N ASP A 217 -0.11 -13.20 1.13
CA ASP A 217 0.09 -14.65 0.95
C ASP A 217 1.27 -15.07 0.05
N GLN A 218 2.39 -14.34 0.10
CA GLN A 218 3.62 -14.44 -0.71
C GLN A 218 4.33 -15.82 -0.72
N ASN A 219 3.77 -16.84 -0.07
CA ASN A 219 4.24 -18.22 -0.02
C ASN A 219 4.07 -18.95 -1.37
N LYS A 220 3.38 -18.34 -2.34
CA LYS A 220 3.36 -18.74 -3.75
C LYS A 220 3.90 -17.61 -4.62
N VAL A 221 4.49 -17.94 -5.76
CA VAL A 221 4.86 -16.93 -6.76
C VAL A 221 3.60 -16.15 -7.13
N GLY A 222 3.63 -14.83 -6.91
CA GLY A 222 2.50 -13.94 -7.21
C GLY A 222 1.46 -13.80 -6.09
N GLY A 223 1.86 -13.75 -4.81
CA GLY A 223 0.90 -13.44 -3.74
C GLY A 223 0.11 -12.17 -4.06
N ASP A 224 -1.18 -12.19 -3.78
CA ASP A 224 -2.15 -11.34 -4.50
C ASP A 224 -2.00 -9.87 -4.11
N THR A 225 -1.53 -9.09 -5.10
CA THR A 225 -1.54 -7.62 -5.04
C THR A 225 -2.79 -7.11 -5.72
N GLY A 226 -3.57 -6.33 -4.98
CA GLY A 226 -4.58 -5.47 -5.58
C GLY A 226 -3.93 -4.17 -6.05
N GLU A 227 -3.79 -4.00 -7.35
CA GLU A 227 -3.47 -2.72 -7.97
C GLU A 227 -4.71 -2.15 -8.66
N GLY A 228 -4.94 -0.85 -8.54
CA GLY A 228 -6.01 -0.19 -9.28
C GLY A 228 -5.76 1.29 -9.46
N CYS A 229 -6.07 1.80 -10.65
CA CYS A 229 -5.98 3.22 -10.95
C CYS A 229 -7.37 3.84 -11.09
N ALA A 230 -7.51 5.09 -10.68
CA ALA A 230 -8.70 5.89 -10.92
C ALA A 230 -8.33 7.33 -11.29
N THR A 231 -9.22 8.00 -12.00
CA THR A 231 -9.14 9.45 -12.21
C THR A 231 -9.97 10.15 -11.16
N VAL A 232 -9.36 11.13 -10.49
CA VAL A 232 -9.96 11.93 -9.43
C VAL A 232 -9.95 13.40 -9.85
N PHE A 233 -11.14 14.00 -9.87
CA PHE A 233 -11.31 15.45 -10.05
C PHE A 233 -11.44 16.12 -8.68
N VAL A 234 -10.57 17.06 -8.35
CA VAL A 234 -10.65 17.81 -7.10
C VAL A 234 -11.38 19.13 -7.36
N LYS A 235 -12.48 19.38 -6.65
CA LYS A 235 -13.39 20.51 -6.87
C LYS A 235 -13.55 21.42 -5.67
#